data_AF-I0Z9H4-F1
#
_entry.id   AF-I0Z9H4-F1
#
_cell.length_a   1.000
_cell.length_b   1.000
_cell.length_c   1.000
_cell.angle_alpha   90.00
_cell.angle_beta   90.00
_cell.angle_gamma   90.00
#
_symmetry.space_group_name_H-M   'P 1'
#
loop_
_entity.id
_entity.type
_entity.pdbx_description
1 polymer ?
#
loop_
_entity_poly.entity_id
_entity_poly.type
_entity_poly.pdbx_seq_one_letter_code
_entity_poly.pdbx_strand_id
1 'polypeptide(L)'
;MLQSLKWSLHSYCRTVGQWVCDYYDDLEALKGFGEGNKETLADLVWAFFEYWAWKHDYNNAVISVRTGGFLTKSQKEWTRRVGNERHLVCIEDPFELTHDLGRTVDRQTNGVLHKEFERAACVLRDHENPLEKLLEPYRAGKTE
;
A
#
# COMPACT_ATOMS: atom_id res chain seq x y z
N MET A 1 -9.27 10.28 -4.11
CA MET A 1 -9.11 10.00 -5.56
C MET A 1 -7.94 10.84 -6.04
N LEU A 2 -6.73 10.27 -6.08
CA LEU A 2 -5.57 10.93 -6.67
C LEU A 2 -5.86 11.06 -8.17
N GLN A 3 -6.14 12.27 -8.62
CA GLN A 3 -6.43 12.52 -10.03
C GLN A 3 -5.14 12.26 -10.81
N SER A 4 -5.23 11.33 -11.77
CA SER A 4 -4.27 11.13 -12.84
C SER A 4 -4.02 12.47 -13.53
N LEU A 5 -2.91 13.10 -13.20
CA LEU A 5 -2.44 14.26 -13.91
C LEU A 5 -2.00 13.81 -15.30
N LYS A 6 -2.67 14.33 -16.33
CA LYS A 6 -2.17 14.33 -17.70
C LYS A 6 -0.96 15.28 -17.76
N TRP A 7 0.20 14.85 -17.25
CA TRP A 7 1.48 15.51 -17.48
C TRP A 7 2.12 14.89 -18.72
N SER A 8 2.08 15.58 -19.84
CA SER A 8 3.12 15.39 -20.85
C SER A 8 4.41 15.98 -20.29
N LEU A 9 5.32 15.10 -19.87
CA LEU A 9 6.78 15.22 -19.66
C LEU A 9 7.18 14.65 -18.30
N HIS A 10 7.31 13.32 -18.23
CA HIS A 10 8.22 12.74 -17.25
C HIS A 10 9.60 13.38 -17.43
N SER A 11 10.15 13.95 -16.37
CA SER A 11 11.42 14.68 -16.40
C SER A 11 12.63 13.75 -16.22
N TYR A 12 12.41 12.53 -15.75
CA TYR A 12 13.41 11.48 -15.63
C TYR A 12 12.95 10.20 -16.32
N CYS A 13 13.77 9.69 -17.23
CA CYS A 13 13.58 8.39 -17.86
C CYS A 13 14.93 7.70 -18.05
N ARG A 14 15.09 6.51 -17.47
CA ARG A 14 16.32 5.72 -17.57
C ARG A 14 16.02 4.23 -17.66
N THR A 15 16.71 3.54 -18.56
CA THR A 15 16.70 2.07 -18.59
C THR A 15 17.72 1.50 -17.60
N VAL A 16 17.27 0.61 -16.71
CA VAL A 16 18.11 -0.17 -15.78
C VAL A 16 17.85 -1.65 -16.02
N GLY A 17 18.82 -2.35 -16.61
CA GLY A 17 18.60 -3.71 -17.09
C GLY A 17 17.53 -3.75 -18.18
N GLN A 18 16.42 -4.44 -17.92
CA GLN A 18 15.26 -4.53 -18.82
C GLN A 18 14.11 -3.58 -18.45
N TRP A 19 14.25 -2.82 -17.35
CA TRP A 19 13.19 -1.97 -16.83
C TRP A 19 13.41 -0.52 -17.25
N VAL A 20 12.34 0.14 -17.67
CA VAL A 20 12.33 1.58 -17.94
C VAL A 20 11.81 2.27 -16.68
N CYS A 21 12.69 2.99 -16.00
CA CYS A 21 12.37 3.79 -14.83
C CYS A 21 12.01 5.20 -15.27
N ASP A 22 10.71 5.50 -15.27
CA ASP A 22 10.15 6.72 -15.85
C ASP A 22 9.21 7.40 -14.84
N TYR A 23 9.55 8.63 -14.44
CA TYR A 23 8.78 9.39 -13.46
C TYR A 23 9.08 10.90 -13.54
N TYR A 24 8.26 11.70 -12.86
CA TYR A 24 8.48 13.13 -12.69
C TYR A 24 9.33 13.39 -11.44
N ASP A 25 10.54 13.91 -11.62
CA ASP A 25 11.55 14.10 -10.57
C ASP A 25 11.77 15.55 -10.15
N ASP A 26 11.07 16.52 -10.75
CA ASP A 26 11.08 17.91 -10.31
C ASP A 26 10.20 18.08 -9.05
N LEU A 27 10.82 17.84 -7.90
CA LEU A 27 10.16 17.96 -6.60
C LEU A 27 9.79 19.42 -6.25
N GLU A 28 10.47 20.41 -6.82
CA GLU A 28 10.17 21.82 -6.59
C GLU A 28 8.83 22.19 -7.21
N ALA A 29 8.55 21.71 -8.41
CA ALA A 29 7.25 21.87 -9.07
C ALA A 29 6.10 21.12 -8.38
N LEU A 30 6.40 20.09 -7.58
CA LEU A 30 5.41 19.34 -6.79
C LEU A 30 5.14 19.93 -5.40
N LYS A 31 5.89 20.95 -4.98
CA LYS A 31 5.62 21.62 -3.70
C LYS A 31 4.19 22.16 -3.70
N GLY A 32 3.48 21.92 -2.61
CA GLY A 32 2.09 22.32 -2.46
C GLY A 32 1.06 21.37 -3.07
N PHE A 33 1.45 20.30 -3.78
CA PHE A 33 0.51 19.32 -4.35
C PHE A 33 -0.51 18.79 -3.33
N GLY A 34 -0.06 18.56 -2.10
CA GLY A 34 -0.88 18.06 -1.00
C GLY A 34 -1.67 19.13 -0.23
N GLU A 35 -1.52 20.43 -0.51
CA GLU A 35 -2.12 21.52 0.29
C GLU A 35 -3.65 21.49 0.32
N GLY A 36 -4.29 20.87 -0.68
CA GLY A 36 -5.73 20.65 -0.67
C GLY A 36 -6.19 19.68 0.42
N ASN A 37 -5.32 18.78 0.90
CA ASN A 37 -5.62 17.88 2.00
C ASN A 37 -5.47 18.63 3.33
N LYS A 38 -6.51 18.58 4.17
CA LYS A 38 -6.57 19.23 5.50
C LYS A 38 -6.61 18.23 6.66
N GLU A 39 -6.48 16.94 6.37
CA GLU A 39 -6.37 15.88 7.36
C GLU A 39 -5.12 16.10 8.21
N THR A 40 -5.27 15.91 9.52
CA THR A 40 -4.13 15.92 10.43
C THR A 40 -3.30 14.66 10.27
N LEU A 41 -2.08 14.64 10.83
CA LEU A 41 -1.29 13.41 10.87
C LEU A 41 -2.04 12.26 11.55
N ALA A 42 -2.82 12.56 12.60
CA ALA A 42 -3.61 11.55 13.31
C ALA A 42 -4.69 10.95 12.40
N ASP A 43 -5.39 11.78 11.63
CA ASP A 43 -6.40 11.35 10.66
C ASP A 43 -5.77 10.44 9.59
N LEU A 44 -4.62 10.84 9.02
CA LEU A 44 -3.93 10.08 7.98
C LEU A 44 -3.43 8.72 8.48
N VAL A 45 -2.88 8.66 9.71
CA VAL A 45 -2.43 7.40 10.31
C VAL A 45 -3.63 6.49 10.58
N TRP A 46 -4.72 7.01 11.12
CA TRP A 46 -5.93 6.22 11.32
C TRP A 46 -6.52 5.72 10.00
N ALA A 47 -6.65 6.60 9.00
CA ALA A 47 -7.17 6.26 7.68
C ALA A 47 -6.33 5.19 6.97
N PHE A 48 -5.00 5.20 7.16
CA PHE A 48 -4.11 4.15 6.65
C PHE A 48 -4.48 2.78 7.23
N PHE A 49 -4.60 2.67 8.55
CA PHE A 49 -4.94 1.40 9.20
C PHE A 49 -6.38 0.97 8.92
N GLU A 50 -7.33 1.90 8.94
CA GLU A 50 -8.72 1.66 8.60
C GLU A 50 -8.86 1.11 7.16
N TYR A 51 -8.10 1.68 6.22
CA TYR A 51 -8.10 1.23 4.84
C TYR A 51 -7.66 -0.24 4.73
N TRP A 52 -6.53 -0.59 5.33
CA TRP A 52 -6.00 -1.95 5.26
C TRP A 52 -6.79 -2.95 6.11
N ALA A 53 -7.40 -2.51 7.21
CA ALA A 53 -8.25 -3.35 8.05
C ALA A 53 -9.55 -3.71 7.33
N TRP A 54 -10.25 -2.71 6.77
CA TRP A 54 -11.67 -2.90 6.39
C TRP A 54 -12.04 -2.46 4.97
N LYS A 55 -11.23 -1.64 4.29
CA LYS A 55 -11.63 -1.08 2.97
C LYS A 55 -10.93 -1.73 1.78
N HIS A 56 -9.71 -2.23 1.95
CA HIS A 56 -8.95 -2.81 0.84
C HIS A 56 -9.62 -4.10 0.34
N ASP A 57 -9.94 -4.14 -0.96
CA ASP A 57 -10.40 -5.37 -1.61
C ASP A 57 -9.21 -6.29 -1.92
N TYR A 58 -8.79 -7.04 -0.91
CA TYR A 58 -7.72 -8.04 -1.04
C TYR A 58 -8.01 -9.12 -2.10
N ASN A 59 -9.25 -9.31 -2.53
CA ASN A 59 -9.58 -10.35 -3.51
C ASN A 59 -9.35 -9.87 -4.95
N ASN A 60 -9.64 -8.60 -5.23
CA ASN A 60 -9.65 -8.11 -6.61
C ASN A 60 -8.68 -6.97 -6.89
N ALA A 61 -8.24 -6.22 -5.89
CA ALA A 61 -7.43 -5.03 -6.09
C ALA A 61 -5.92 -5.33 -6.07
N VAL A 62 -5.19 -4.50 -6.81
CA VAL A 62 -3.73 -4.37 -6.80
C VAL A 62 -3.42 -2.91 -6.55
N ILE A 63 -2.62 -2.60 -5.53
CA ILE A 63 -2.16 -1.23 -5.30
C ILE A 63 -1.04 -0.93 -6.28
N SER A 64 -1.14 0.20 -7.00
CA SER A 64 -0.10 0.68 -7.90
C SER A 64 0.18 2.15 -7.63
N VAL A 65 1.39 2.42 -7.10
CA VAL A 65 1.87 3.79 -6.92
C VAL A 65 2.10 4.46 -8.28
N ARG A 66 2.53 3.68 -9.29
CA ARG A 66 2.75 4.16 -10.66
C ARG A 66 1.48 4.76 -11.28
N THR A 67 0.31 4.18 -11.03
CA THR A 67 -0.96 4.73 -11.54
C THR A 67 -1.65 5.67 -10.56
N GLY A 68 -1.12 5.80 -9.34
CA GLY A 68 -1.74 6.59 -8.26
C GLY A 68 -3.06 5.99 -7.76
N GLY A 69 -3.26 4.68 -7.91
CA GLY A 69 -4.54 4.05 -7.57
C GLY A 69 -4.51 2.54 -7.60
N PHE A 70 -5.63 1.95 -8.05
CA PHE A 70 -5.84 0.51 -8.06
C PHE A 70 -5.91 -0.04 -9.49
N LEU A 71 -5.30 -1.20 -9.68
CA LEU A 71 -5.52 -2.09 -10.82
C LEU A 71 -6.32 -3.30 -10.33
N THR A 72 -6.90 -4.07 -11.26
CA THR A 72 -7.51 -5.35 -10.90
C THR A 72 -6.50 -6.48 -11.01
N LYS A 73 -6.63 -7.51 -10.17
CA LYS A 73 -5.81 -8.72 -10.29
C LYS A 73 -6.01 -9.41 -11.63
N SER A 74 -7.19 -9.30 -12.25
CA SER A 74 -7.43 -9.81 -13.59
C SER A 74 -6.60 -9.10 -14.65
N GLN A 75 -6.44 -7.77 -14.58
CA GLN A 75 -5.57 -7.01 -15.49
C GLN A 75 -4.10 -7.39 -15.35
N LYS A 76 -3.69 -7.84 -14.16
CA LYS A 76 -2.32 -8.24 -13.83
C LYS A 76 -2.06 -9.75 -13.95
N GLU A 77 -3.10 -10.53 -14.26
CA GLU A 77 -3.10 -12.00 -14.19
C GLU A 77 -2.75 -12.58 -12.81
N TRP A 78 -2.80 -11.78 -11.75
CA TRP A 78 -2.54 -12.15 -10.35
C TRP A 78 -3.73 -12.80 -9.66
N THR A 79 -4.59 -13.48 -10.42
CA THR A 79 -5.81 -14.13 -9.90
C THR A 79 -5.56 -15.55 -9.41
N ARG A 80 -4.41 -16.14 -9.75
CA ARG A 80 -4.08 -17.53 -9.48
C ARG A 80 -2.69 -17.64 -8.87
N ARG A 81 -2.49 -18.70 -8.08
CA ARG A 81 -1.17 -19.05 -7.55
C ARG A 81 -0.23 -19.42 -8.72
N VAL A 82 0.96 -18.84 -8.75
CA VAL A 82 2.05 -19.22 -9.67
C VAL A 82 3.17 -19.83 -8.86
N GLY A 83 3.40 -21.13 -9.00
CA GLY A 83 4.36 -21.86 -8.15
C GLY A 83 4.05 -21.72 -6.66
N ASN A 84 4.94 -21.10 -5.90
CA ASN A 84 4.73 -20.82 -4.47
C ASN A 84 4.17 -19.42 -4.18
N GLU A 85 4.19 -18.51 -5.16
CA GLU A 85 3.74 -17.14 -5.00
C GLU A 85 2.22 -17.09 -4.86
N ARG A 86 1.75 -16.45 -3.78
CA ARG A 86 0.34 -16.22 -3.55
C ARG A 86 0.07 -14.73 -3.60
N HIS A 87 -0.73 -14.34 -4.56
CA HIS A 87 -1.22 -12.97 -4.73
C HIS A 87 -2.30 -12.66 -3.69
N LEU A 88 -1.98 -12.70 -2.40
CA LEU A 88 -2.93 -12.43 -1.30
C LEU A 88 -3.00 -10.95 -0.95
N VAL A 89 -1.86 -10.26 -0.96
CA VAL A 89 -1.73 -8.82 -0.80
C VAL A 89 -0.97 -8.32 -2.02
N CYS A 90 -1.64 -7.68 -2.96
CA CYS A 90 -1.02 -7.34 -4.25
C CYS A 90 -0.57 -5.88 -4.29
N ILE A 91 0.74 -5.68 -4.38
CA ILE A 91 1.36 -4.36 -4.47
C ILE A 91 2.31 -4.41 -5.68
N GLU A 92 1.97 -3.66 -6.72
CA GLU A 92 2.77 -3.57 -7.94
C GLU A 92 4.06 -2.80 -7.68
N ASP A 93 5.20 -3.40 -8.03
CA ASP A 93 6.44 -2.64 -8.16
C ASP A 93 6.31 -1.60 -9.29
N PRO A 94 6.61 -0.31 -9.05
CA PRO A 94 6.36 0.74 -10.03
C PRO A 94 7.19 0.66 -11.31
N PHE A 95 8.25 -0.15 -11.35
CA PHE A 95 9.13 -0.30 -12.53
C PHE A 95 9.17 -1.75 -13.03
N GLU A 96 9.27 -2.72 -12.14
CA GLU A 96 9.16 -4.14 -12.47
C GLU A 96 7.69 -4.58 -12.42
N LEU A 97 6.90 -4.20 -13.42
CA LEU A 97 5.44 -4.32 -13.38
C LEU A 97 4.91 -5.76 -13.21
N THR A 98 5.73 -6.77 -13.51
CA THR A 98 5.37 -8.19 -13.32
C THR A 98 5.63 -8.66 -11.89
N HIS A 99 6.32 -7.87 -11.07
CA HIS A 99 6.68 -8.23 -9.71
C HIS A 99 5.62 -7.71 -8.71
N ASP A 100 4.95 -8.66 -8.06
CA ASP A 100 4.13 -8.42 -6.88
C ASP A 100 5.01 -8.38 -5.62
N LEU A 101 5.09 -7.23 -4.95
CA LEU A 101 5.89 -7.05 -3.73
C LEU A 101 5.32 -7.86 -2.54
N GLY A 102 4.03 -8.21 -2.57
CA GLY A 102 3.41 -9.03 -1.54
C GLY A 102 3.51 -10.54 -1.79
N ARG A 103 4.26 -10.99 -2.80
CA ARG A 103 4.42 -12.42 -3.13
C ARG A 103 4.95 -13.30 -1.99
N THR A 104 5.62 -12.70 -1.01
CA THR A 104 6.18 -13.37 0.18
C THR A 104 5.14 -13.62 1.27
N VAL A 105 3.96 -12.98 1.17
CA VAL A 105 2.88 -13.12 2.14
C VAL A 105 2.14 -14.43 1.89
N ASP A 106 2.35 -15.39 2.77
CA ASP A 106 1.58 -16.63 2.79
C ASP A 106 0.23 -16.46 3.53
N ARG A 107 -0.56 -17.54 3.59
CA ARG A 107 -1.89 -17.48 4.22
C ARG A 107 -1.82 -17.16 5.71
N GLN A 108 -0.80 -17.65 6.41
CA GLN A 108 -0.65 -17.43 7.85
C GLN A 108 -0.25 -15.97 8.09
N THR A 109 0.75 -15.49 7.37
CA THR A 109 1.25 -14.11 7.41
C THR A 109 0.15 -13.12 7.04
N ASN A 110 -0.66 -13.43 6.01
CA ASN A 110 -1.82 -12.61 5.66
C ASN A 110 -2.82 -12.48 6.82
N GLY A 111 -3.08 -13.58 7.53
CA GLY A 111 -3.95 -13.56 8.71
C GLY A 111 -3.39 -12.73 9.85
N VAL A 112 -2.07 -12.78 10.09
CA VAL A 112 -1.40 -11.95 11.10
C VAL A 112 -1.45 -10.47 10.71
N LEU A 113 -1.13 -10.14 9.46
CA LEU A 113 -1.18 -8.76 8.96
C LEU A 113 -2.59 -8.17 9.11
N HIS A 114 -3.62 -8.91 8.69
CA HIS A 114 -5.00 -8.43 8.78
C HIS A 114 -5.40 -8.14 10.24
N LYS A 115 -5.08 -9.05 11.17
CA LYS A 115 -5.33 -8.85 12.60
C LYS A 115 -4.57 -7.65 13.17
N GLU A 116 -3.32 -7.44 12.78
CA GLU A 116 -2.54 -6.28 13.24
C GLU A 116 -3.07 -4.96 12.66
N PHE A 117 -3.57 -4.94 11.42
CA PHE A 117 -4.23 -3.77 10.86
C PHE A 117 -5.53 -3.45 11.61
N GLU A 118 -6.36 -4.46 11.89
CA GLU A 118 -7.58 -4.30 12.70
C GLU A 118 -7.26 -3.81 14.11
N ARG A 119 -6.26 -4.43 14.78
CA ARG A 119 -5.81 -4.04 16.11
C ARG A 119 -5.36 -2.57 16.11
N ALA A 120 -4.53 -2.18 15.17
CA ALA A 120 -4.03 -0.81 15.06
C ALA A 120 -5.16 0.20 14.82
N ALA A 121 -6.09 -0.10 13.92
CA ALA A 121 -7.23 0.76 13.63
C ALA A 121 -8.15 0.93 14.84
N CYS A 122 -8.42 -0.15 15.60
CA CYS A 122 -9.18 -0.10 16.84
C CYS A 122 -8.44 0.67 17.94
N VAL A 123 -7.14 0.44 18.13
CA VAL A 123 -6.34 1.17 19.14
C VAL A 123 -6.36 2.67 18.86
N LEU A 124 -6.16 3.09 17.61
CA LEU A 124 -6.17 4.50 17.22
C LEU A 124 -7.55 5.16 17.38
N ARG A 125 -8.64 4.39 17.25
CA ARG A 125 -10.01 4.90 17.40
C ARG A 125 -10.47 4.97 18.85
N ASP A 126 -10.17 3.93 19.62
CA ASP A 126 -10.87 3.65 20.89
C ASP A 126 -10.01 3.89 22.14
N HIS A 127 -8.69 4.01 22.01
CA HIS A 127 -7.79 4.13 23.16
C HIS A 127 -7.41 5.58 23.48
N GLU A 128 -7.43 5.95 24.77
CA GLU A 128 -7.14 7.33 25.22
C GLU A 128 -5.69 7.76 24.95
N ASN A 129 -4.72 6.85 25.18
CA ASN A 129 -3.31 7.03 24.80
C ASN A 129 -2.92 6.00 23.72
N PRO A 130 -3.30 6.21 22.44
CA PRO A 130 -3.25 5.16 21.43
C PRO A 130 -1.83 4.83 20.99
N LEU A 131 -0.89 5.78 21.02
CA LEU A 131 0.47 5.58 20.52
C LEU A 131 1.27 4.58 21.34
N GLU A 132 1.17 4.64 22.68
CA GLU A 132 1.85 3.69 23.57
C GLU A 132 1.38 2.26 23.31
N LYS A 133 0.07 2.07 23.14
CA LYS A 133 -0.53 0.76 22.87
C LYS A 133 -0.29 0.29 21.44
N LEU A 134 -0.31 1.19 20.46
CA LEU A 134 -0.09 0.88 19.04
C LEU A 134 1.33 0.35 18.83
N LEU A 135 2.31 1.02 19.44
CA LEU A 135 3.74 0.76 19.29
C LEU A 135 4.28 -0.25 20.32
N GLU A 136 3.42 -0.95 21.06
CA GLU A 136 3.88 -1.98 21.99
C GLU A 136 4.68 -3.06 21.24
N PRO A 137 5.85 -3.49 21.76
CA PRO A 137 6.62 -4.53 21.10
C PRO A 137 5.82 -5.83 20.98
N TYR A 138 5.77 -6.39 19.77
CA TYR A 138 5.20 -7.72 19.55
C TYR A 138 5.95 -8.77 20.38
N ARG A 139 5.20 -9.62 21.08
CA ARG A 139 5.75 -10.74 21.86
C ARG A 139 5.16 -12.05 21.35
N ALA A 140 6.02 -12.91 20.80
CA ALA A 140 5.61 -14.22 20.35
C ALA A 140 5.02 -15.04 21.51
N GLY A 141 3.89 -15.71 21.26
CA GLY A 141 3.27 -16.61 22.23
C GLY A 141 2.23 -15.99 23.18
N LYS A 142 1.88 -14.70 23.03
CA LYS A 142 0.65 -14.17 23.64
C LYS A 142 -0.55 -14.70 22.85
N THR A 143 -1.33 -15.59 23.46
CA THR A 143 -2.75 -15.75 23.11
C THR A 143 -3.51 -14.55 23.67
N GLU A 144 -4.15 -13.79 22.80
CA GLU A 144 -5.19 -12.82 23.19
C GLU A 144 -6.37 -13.51 23.87
#